data_AF-A0A061DPY8-F1
#
_entry.id   AF-A0A061DPY8-F1
#
_cell.length_a   1.000
_cell.length_b   1.000
_cell.length_c   1.000
_cell.angle_alpha   90.00
_cell.angle_beta   90.00
_cell.angle_gamma   90.00
#
_symmetry.space_group_name_H-M   'P 1'
#
loop_
_entity.id
_entity.type
_entity.pdbx_description
1 polymer ?
#
loop_
_entity_poly.entity_id
_entity_poly.type
_entity_poly.pdbx_seq_one_letter_code
_entity_poly.pdbx_strand_id
1 'polypeptide(L)'
;MAMNSIKTILGEGQSIVDHFLVNGENYTCWKIRMKFFVQANNYDVWSTIVDGPYKPTKEEGEWDRNDKNMVQINAKAMHILLCALRDREYNRISNCENAKET
;
A
#
# COMPACT_ATOMS: atom_id res chain seq x y z
N MET A 1 22.93 -9.85 23.24
CA MET A 1 22.49 -8.46 23.43
C MET A 1 21.58 -8.06 22.26
N ALA A 2 20.37 -8.65 22.16
CA ALA A 2 19.51 -8.51 20.96
C ALA A 2 18.00 -8.50 21.25
N MET A 3 17.58 -8.30 22.51
CA MET A 3 16.15 -8.27 22.87
C MET A 3 15.64 -6.90 23.34
N ASN A 4 16.52 -5.91 23.53
CA ASN A 4 16.12 -4.61 24.07
C ASN A 4 15.57 -3.65 23.01
N SER A 5 15.76 -3.92 21.71
CA SER A 5 15.28 -3.04 20.64
C SER A 5 13.84 -3.33 20.17
N ILE A 6 13.26 -4.48 20.56
CA ILE A 6 11.86 -4.82 20.22
C ILE A 6 10.89 -4.12 21.19
N LYS A 7 11.31 -3.89 22.43
CA LYS A 7 10.46 -3.30 23.48
C LYS A 7 10.03 -1.86 23.18
N THR A 8 10.82 -1.10 22.42
CA THR A 8 10.51 0.29 22.08
C THR A 8 9.46 0.41 20.96
N ILE A 9 9.16 -0.66 20.22
CA ILE A 9 8.21 -0.61 19.08
C ILE A 9 6.76 -0.84 19.54
N LEU A 10 6.54 -1.38 20.75
CA LEU A 10 5.23 -1.70 21.31
C LEU A 10 4.95 -0.89 22.58
N GLY A 11 5.13 0.43 22.50
CA GLY A 11 4.54 1.38 23.45
C GLY A 11 3.05 1.55 23.15
N GLU A 12 2.25 1.47 24.20
CA GLU A 12 0.80 1.40 24.25
C GLU A 12 0.07 2.28 23.20
N GLY A 13 -0.66 1.63 22.29
CA GLY A 13 -1.73 2.28 21.52
C GLY A 13 -1.38 2.91 20.17
N GLN A 14 -0.23 2.59 19.54
CA GLN A 14 0.08 3.11 18.21
C GLN A 14 -0.54 2.24 17.10
N SER A 15 -1.46 2.80 16.31
CA SER A 15 -2.01 2.15 15.12
C SER A 15 -0.88 1.70 14.18
N ILE A 16 -0.96 0.47 13.66
CA ILE A 16 -0.01 -0.10 12.68
C ILE A 16 0.15 0.84 11.45
N VAL A 17 -0.87 1.67 11.19
CA VAL A 17 -0.95 2.63 10.08
C VAL A 17 -0.09 3.89 10.33
N ASP A 18 0.19 4.25 11.58
CA ASP A 18 0.82 5.52 11.93
C ASP A 18 2.34 5.57 11.59
N HIS A 19 2.93 4.40 11.30
CA HIS A 19 4.37 4.21 11.15
C HIS A 19 4.89 4.33 9.70
N PHE A 20 4.05 4.72 8.74
CA PHE A 20 4.42 4.85 7.32
C PHE A 20 4.74 6.30 6.91
N LEU A 21 5.56 7.01 7.68
CA LEU A 21 5.98 8.38 7.34
C LEU A 21 6.91 8.39 6.11
N VAL A 22 6.50 9.07 5.04
CA VAL A 22 7.33 9.37 3.86
C VAL A 22 7.92 10.77 4.02
N ASN A 23 9.14 10.86 4.57
CA ASN A 23 10.05 11.98 4.34
C ASN A 23 11.18 11.50 3.42
N GLY A 24 11.90 12.39 2.74
CA GLY A 24 12.93 12.03 1.74
C GLY A 24 13.99 11.01 2.20
N GLU A 25 14.41 11.05 3.47
CA GLU A 25 15.32 10.05 4.07
C GLU A 25 14.62 8.74 4.48
N ASN A 26 13.30 8.77 4.65
CA ASN A 26 12.46 7.64 5.04
C ASN A 26 11.84 6.89 3.85
N TYR A 27 11.99 7.35 2.60
CA TYR A 27 11.35 6.71 1.44
C TYR A 27 11.86 5.27 1.21
N THR A 28 13.16 5.01 1.35
CA THR A 28 13.73 3.65 1.24
C THR A 28 13.20 2.74 2.35
N CYS A 29 13.16 3.23 3.59
CA CYS A 29 12.63 2.50 4.73
C CYS A 29 11.13 2.21 4.56
N TRP A 30 10.37 3.20 4.12
CA TRP A 30 8.95 3.08 3.79
C TRP A 30 8.70 2.04 2.70
N LYS A 31 9.48 2.05 1.62
CA LYS A 31 9.35 1.09 0.51
C LYS A 31 9.58 -0.35 0.99
N ILE A 32 10.59 -0.57 1.84
CA ILE A 32 10.86 -1.90 2.43
C ILE A 32 9.71 -2.34 3.35
N ARG A 33 9.23 -1.43 4.22
CA ARG A 33 8.12 -1.74 5.14
C ARG A 33 6.82 -2.02 4.40
N MET A 34 6.50 -1.23 3.37
CA MET A 34 5.32 -1.43 2.54
C MET A 34 5.38 -2.77 1.81
N LYS A 35 6.55 -3.11 1.25
CA LYS A 35 6.76 -4.43 0.63
C LYS A 35 6.41 -5.57 1.60
N PHE A 36 7.02 -5.59 2.79
CA PHE A 36 6.75 -6.67 3.74
C PHE A 36 5.31 -6.65 4.28
N PHE A 37 4.74 -5.47 4.51
CA PHE A 37 3.36 -5.32 4.95
C PHE A 37 2.37 -5.91 3.93
N VAL A 38 2.48 -5.52 2.66
CA VAL A 38 1.60 -6.03 1.61
C VAL A 38 1.82 -7.54 1.43
N GLN A 39 3.07 -7.99 1.33
CA GLN A 39 3.39 -9.40 1.14
C GLN A 39 2.86 -10.28 2.28
N ALA A 40 2.93 -9.81 3.53
CA ALA A 40 2.40 -10.54 4.68
C ALA A 40 0.87 -10.63 4.70
N ASN A 41 0.18 -9.64 4.12
CA ASN A 41 -1.29 -9.62 4.05
C ASN A 41 -1.84 -10.38 2.83
N ASN A 42 -1.28 -10.12 1.65
CA ASN A 42 -1.70 -10.75 0.40
C ASN A 42 -0.61 -10.59 -0.67
N TYR A 43 0.00 -11.71 -1.07
CA TYR A 43 1.06 -11.69 -2.07
C TYR A 43 0.56 -11.33 -3.47
N ASP A 44 -0.66 -11.72 -3.85
CA ASP A 44 -1.24 -11.37 -5.15
C ASP A 44 -1.40 -9.85 -5.28
N VAL A 45 -1.76 -9.17 -4.18
CA VAL A 45 -1.81 -7.71 -4.12
C VAL A 45 -0.42 -7.09 -4.32
N TRP A 46 0.62 -7.66 -3.71
CA TRP A 46 2.00 -7.22 -3.95
C TRP A 46 2.39 -7.37 -5.43
N SER A 47 2.09 -8.52 -6.04
CA SER A 47 2.34 -8.74 -7.47
C SER A 47 1.61 -7.71 -8.33
N THR A 48 0.33 -7.42 -8.07
CA THR A 48 -0.42 -6.38 -8.78
C THR A 48 0.18 -4.98 -8.61
N ILE A 49 0.73 -4.62 -7.45
CA ILE A 49 1.41 -3.34 -7.26
C ILE A 49 2.69 -3.24 -8.10
N VAL A 50 3.44 -4.34 -8.23
CA VAL A 50 4.71 -4.38 -8.98
C VAL A 50 4.46 -4.47 -10.50
N ASP A 51 3.58 -5.38 -10.92
CA ASP A 51 3.34 -5.70 -12.33
C ASP A 51 2.33 -4.72 -12.97
N GLY A 52 1.55 -4.02 -12.15
CA GLY A 52 0.50 -3.11 -12.55
C GLY A 52 -0.90 -3.72 -12.41
N PRO A 53 -1.95 -2.86 -12.41
CA PRO A 53 -3.32 -3.31 -12.23
C PRO A 53 -3.79 -4.13 -13.43
N TYR A 54 -4.56 -5.19 -13.15
CA TYR A 54 -5.28 -5.92 -14.18
C TYR A 54 -6.28 -4.99 -14.88
N LYS A 55 -6.34 -5.02 -16.21
CA LYS A 55 -7.31 -4.24 -17.00
C LYS A 55 -8.24 -5.21 -17.72
N PRO A 56 -9.51 -5.33 -17.28
CA PRO A 56 -10.49 -6.14 -18.00
C PRO A 56 -10.65 -5.64 -19.43
N THR A 57 -10.68 -6.58 -20.38
CA THR A 57 -11.00 -6.28 -21.79
C THR A 57 -12.48 -6.44 -22.10
N LYS A 58 -13.19 -7.19 -21.26
CA LYS A 58 -14.63 -7.42 -21.35
C LYS A 58 -15.41 -6.35 -20.58
N GLU A 59 -16.66 -6.11 -20.96
CA GLU A 59 -17.58 -5.29 -20.18
C GLU A 59 -17.92 -5.95 -18.84
N GLU A 60 -18.24 -5.15 -17.81
CA GLU A 60 -18.49 -5.63 -16.45
C GLU A 60 -19.61 -6.68 -16.36
N GLY A 61 -20.62 -6.58 -17.23
CA GLY A 61 -21.70 -7.56 -17.33
C GLY A 61 -21.26 -8.96 -17.77
N GLU A 62 -20.11 -9.08 -18.42
CA GLU A 62 -19.56 -10.33 -18.96
C GLU A 62 -18.45 -10.93 -18.10
N TRP A 63 -18.13 -10.29 -16.97
CA TRP A 63 -17.02 -10.70 -16.13
C TRP A 63 -17.28 -12.06 -15.48
N ASP A 64 -16.33 -12.95 -15.70
CA ASP A 64 -16.30 -14.23 -15.02
C ASP A 64 -15.74 -14.09 -13.59
N ARG A 65 -15.66 -15.22 -12.88
CA ARG A 65 -15.16 -15.24 -11.50
C ARG A 65 -13.70 -14.75 -11.41
N ASN A 66 -12.89 -15.05 -12.42
CA ASN A 66 -11.49 -14.66 -12.44
C ASN A 66 -11.35 -13.15 -12.69
N ASP A 67 -12.10 -12.61 -13.64
CA ASP A 67 -12.15 -11.16 -13.92
C ASP A 67 -12.50 -10.38 -12.64
N LYS A 68 -13.56 -10.80 -11.94
CA LYS A 68 -13.99 -10.19 -10.66
C LYS A 68 -12.93 -10.30 -9.58
N ASN A 69 -12.26 -11.44 -9.47
CA ASN A 69 -11.19 -11.64 -8.49
C ASN A 69 -10.00 -10.70 -8.75
N MET A 70 -9.57 -10.56 -10.01
CA MET A 70 -8.45 -9.70 -10.38
C MET A 70 -8.77 -8.21 -10.16
N VAL A 71 -9.98 -7.77 -10.51
CA VAL A 71 -10.44 -6.40 -10.22
C VAL A 71 -10.53 -6.16 -8.70
N GLN A 72 -10.96 -7.16 -7.92
CA GLN A 72 -10.96 -7.06 -6.47
C GLN A 72 -9.55 -6.94 -5.88
N ILE A 73 -8.56 -7.65 -6.46
CA ILE A 73 -7.15 -7.51 -6.08
C ILE A 73 -6.63 -6.11 -6.39
N ASN A 74 -6.97 -5.53 -7.54
CA ASN A 74 -6.66 -4.13 -7.85
C ASN A 74 -7.24 -3.16 -6.79
N ALA A 75 -8.51 -3.36 -6.42
CA ALA A 75 -9.16 -2.53 -5.41
C ALA A 75 -8.48 -2.64 -4.03
N LYS A 76 -8.06 -3.85 -3.63
CA LYS A 76 -7.29 -4.08 -2.41
C LYS A 76 -5.92 -3.40 -2.46
N ALA A 77 -5.23 -3.45 -3.60
CA ALA A 77 -3.96 -2.75 -3.81
C ALA A 77 -4.13 -1.24 -3.58
N MET A 78 -5.13 -0.64 -4.22
CA MET A 78 -5.44 0.79 -4.05
C MET A 78 -5.80 1.11 -2.61
N HIS A 79 -6.63 0.30 -1.96
CA HIS A 79 -7.02 0.52 -0.57
C HIS A 79 -5.81 0.52 0.38
N ILE A 80 -4.91 -0.47 0.25
CA ILE A 80 -3.71 -0.54 1.08
C ILE A 80 -2.79 0.67 0.84
N LEU A 81 -2.58 1.05 -0.42
CA LEU A 81 -1.77 2.22 -0.76
C LEU A 81 -2.37 3.52 -0.20
N LEU A 82 -3.69 3.67 -0.27
CA LEU A 82 -4.38 4.83 0.31
C LEU A 82 -4.30 4.85 1.83
N CYS A 83 -4.53 3.72 2.51
CA CYS A 83 -4.39 3.63 3.96
C CYS A 83 -2.95 3.87 4.44
N ALA A 84 -1.95 3.53 3.63
CA ALA A 84 -0.55 3.78 3.94
C ALA A 84 -0.16 5.26 3.88
N LEU A 85 -0.94 6.09 3.17
CA LEU A 85 -0.76 7.53 3.09
C LEU A 85 -1.61 8.17 4.20
N ARG A 86 -0.99 8.90 5.15
CA ARG A 86 -1.78 9.72 6.10
C ARG A 86 -2.60 10.75 5.32
N ASP A 87 -3.69 11.24 5.92
CA ASP A 87 -4.53 12.33 5.38
C ASP A 87 -3.71 13.53 4.84
N ARG A 88 -2.60 13.88 5.51
CA ARG A 88 -1.74 14.99 5.09
C ARG A 88 -0.96 14.71 3.79
N GLU A 89 -0.48 13.49 3.60
CA GLU A 89 0.22 13.08 2.36
C GLU A 89 -0.78 12.75 1.26
N TYR A 90 -1.93 12.16 1.61
CA TYR A 90 -3.05 11.99 0.68
C TYR A 90 -3.49 13.35 0.10
N ASN A 91 -3.73 14.36 0.94
CA ASN A 91 -4.12 15.70 0.47
C ASN A 91 -3.03 16.41 -0.35
N ARG A 92 -1.75 16.07 -0.17
CA ARG A 92 -0.67 16.57 -1.03
C ARG A 92 -0.69 15.89 -2.39
N ILE A 93 -0.82 14.57 -2.41
CA ILE A 93 -0.72 13.76 -3.64
C ILE A 93 -2.03 13.80 -4.45
N SER A 94 -3.20 13.90 -3.80
CA SER A 94 -4.51 13.96 -4.46
C SER A 94 -4.71 15.21 -5.31
N ASN A 95 -4.01 16.29 -4.95
CA ASN A 95 -4.02 17.56 -5.68
C ASN A 95 -2.91 17.65 -6.75
N CYS A 96 -2.02 16.66 -6.83
CA CYS A 96 -0.99 16.60 -7.87
C CYS A 96 -1.57 15.89 -9.10
N GLU A 97 -1.46 16.54 -10.25
CA GLU A 97 -1.86 15.93 -11.53
C GLU A 97 -0.83 14.90 -11.99
N ASN A 98 0.42 14.98 -11.49
CA ASN A 98 1.48 14.03 -11.79
C ASN A 98 2.54 13.92 -10.69
N ALA A 99 3.28 12.82 -10.70
CA ALA A 99 4.27 12.47 -9.67
C ALA A 99 5.52 13.38 -9.61
N LYS A 100 5.69 14.34 -10.52
CA LYS A 100 6.79 15.32 -10.45
C LYS A 100 6.49 16.51 -9.53
N GLU A 101 5.23 16.66 -9.13
CA GLU A 101 4.76 17.82 -8.34
C GLU A 101 4.89 17.63 -6.82
N THR A 102 5.39 16.46 -6.37
CA THR A 102 5.54 16.07 -4.96
C THR A 102 6.97 16.21 -4.47
#